data_AF-A0A495JF13-F1
#
_entry.id   AF-A0A495JF13-F1
#
_cell.length_a   1.000
_cell.length_b   1.000
_cell.length_c   1.000
_cell.angle_alpha   90.00
_cell.angle_beta   90.00
_cell.angle_gamma   90.00
#
_symmetry.space_group_name_H-M   'P 1'
#
loop_
_entity.id
_entity.type
_entity.pdbx_description
1 polymer ?
#
loop_
_entity_poly.entity_id
_entity_poly.type
_entity_poly.pdbx_seq_one_letter_code
_entity_poly.pdbx_strand_id
1 'polypeptide(L)' 'MNSGEMAREMERVNRALELARVHIAGLDQAESARSLADRVAYSPLRTLLEQAEMSAERVTTYLRTQNH' A
#
# COMPACT_ATOMS: atom_id res chain seq x y z
N MET A 1 9.93 -21.98 3.93
CA MET A 1 9.16 -21.01 4.73
C MET A 1 7.89 -21.66 5.23
N ASN A 2 7.64 -21.55 6.53
CA ASN A 2 6.36 -21.97 7.13
C ASN A 2 5.30 -20.87 6.89
N SER A 3 4.03 -21.23 6.73
CA SER A 3 2.89 -20.31 6.60
C SER A 3 2.87 -19.22 7.68
N GLY A 4 3.30 -19.51 8.91
CA GLY A 4 3.38 -18.50 9.99
C GLY A 4 4.54 -17.52 9.88
N GLU A 5 5.64 -17.91 9.22
CA GLU A 5 6.75 -17.02 8.87
C GLU A 5 6.33 -16.09 7.72
N MET A 6 5.68 -16.66 6.70
CA MET A 6 5.13 -15.91 5.57
C MET A 6 4.09 -14.88 6.02
N ALA A 7 3.22 -15.22 6.99
CA ALA A 7 2.24 -14.28 7.53
C ALA A 7 2.90 -13.06 8.20
N ARG A 8 3.96 -13.28 8.99
CA ARG A 8 4.73 -12.19 9.63
C ARG A 8 5.47 -11.32 8.61
N GLU A 9 5.98 -11.92 7.54
CA GLU A 9 6.54 -11.17 6.43
C GLU A 9 5.49 -10.29 5.75
N MET A 10 4.30 -10.86 5.51
CA MET A 10 3.20 -10.13 4.90
C MET A 10 2.73 -8.95 5.76
N GLU A 11 2.74 -9.10 7.09
CA GLU A 11 2.48 -7.99 8.02
C GLU A 11 3.52 -6.88 7.93
N ARG A 12 4.81 -7.21 7.70
CA ARG A 12 5.85 -6.21 7.45
C ARG A 12 5.58 -5.46 6.14
N VAL A 13 5.18 -6.18 5.09
CA VAL A 13 4.83 -5.57 3.80
C VAL A 13 3.61 -4.65 3.94
N ASN A 14 2.54 -5.09 4.62
CA ASN A 14 1.37 -4.23 4.85
C ASN A 14 1.76 -2.92 5.56
N ARG A 15 2.57 -2.99 6.62
CA ARG A 15 3.07 -1.79 7.30
C ARG A 15 3.90 -0.89 6.39
N ALA A 16 4.72 -1.47 5.52
CA ALA A 16 5.50 -0.69 4.56
C ALA A 16 4.60 0.02 3.52
N LEU A 17 3.53 -0.64 3.07
CA LEU A 17 2.55 -0.05 2.15
C LEU A 17 1.79 1.11 2.82
N GLU A 18 1.36 0.94 4.08
CA GLU A 18 0.74 2.01 4.87
C GLU A 18 1.65 3.25 5.00
N LEU A 19 2.95 3.05 5.26
CA LEU A 19 3.93 4.15 5.31
C LEU A 19 4.12 4.80 3.93
N ALA A 20 4.22 4.00 2.87
CA ALA A 20 4.34 4.50 1.50
C ALA A 20 3.15 5.38 1.11
N ARG A 21 1.93 5.06 1.59
CA ARG A 21 0.72 5.83 1.34
C ARG A 21 0.82 7.27 1.83
N VAL A 22 1.37 7.46 3.04
CA VAL A 22 1.58 8.78 3.62
C VAL A 22 2.56 9.59 2.78
N HIS A 23 3.66 8.98 2.33
CA HIS A 23 4.66 9.65 1.51
C HIS A 23 4.11 10.04 0.13
N ILE A 24 3.38 9.15 -0.54
CA ILE A 24 2.76 9.43 -1.85
C ILE A 24 1.71 10.53 -1.72
N ALA A 25 0.89 10.53 -0.67
CA ALA A 25 -0.07 11.62 -0.43
C ALA A 25 0.64 12.97 -0.27
N GLY A 26 1.79 13.00 0.40
CA GLY A 26 2.62 14.21 0.51
C GLY A 26 3.18 14.67 -0.84
N LEU A 27 3.60 13.74 -1.71
CA LEU A 27 4.06 14.04 -3.06
C LEU A 27 2.93 14.59 -3.94
N ASP A 28 1.74 13.99 -3.89
CA ASP A 28 0.56 14.48 -4.62
C ASP A 28 0.19 15.91 -4.19
N GLN A 29 0.27 16.21 -2.89
CA GLN A 29 0.06 17.57 -2.37
C GLN A 29 1.12 18.56 -2.85
N ALA A 30 2.40 18.16 -2.82
CA ALA A 30 3.50 19.00 -3.30
C ALA A 30 3.39 19.29 -4.81
N GLU A 31 2.98 18.29 -5.60
CA GLU A 31 2.72 18.44 -7.03
C GLU A 31 1.57 19.41 -7.31
N SER A 32 0.47 19.29 -6.53
CA SER A 32 -0.67 20.20 -6.61
C SER A 32 -0.26 21.64 -6.34
N ALA A 33 0.51 21.86 -5.26
CA ALA A 33 0.99 23.18 -4.87
C ALA A 33 1.92 23.78 -5.93
N ARG A 34 2.78 22.96 -6.55
CA ARG A 34 3.70 23.41 -7.60
C ARG A 34 2.99 23.74 -8.91
N SER A 35 2.00 22.96 -9.31
CA SER A 35 1.30 23.15 -10.57
C SER A 35 0.26 24.28 -10.53
N LEU A 36 -0.04 24.85 -9.35
CA LEU A 36 -1.17 25.75 -9.10
C LEU A 36 -2.51 25.18 -9.61
N ALA A 37 -2.55 23.88 -9.89
CA ALA A 37 -3.71 23.20 -10.40
C ALA A 37 -4.47 22.64 -9.19
N ASP A 38 -5.70 23.11 -8.99
CA ASP A 38 -6.62 22.64 -7.95
C ASP A 38 -7.02 21.15 -8.09
N ARG A 39 -6.48 20.43 -9.08
CA ARG A 39 -6.90 19.06 -9.40
C ARG A 39 -5.70 18.16 -9.68
N VAL A 40 -5.33 17.35 -8.69
CA VAL A 40 -4.68 16.05 -8.96
C VAL A 40 -5.72 15.16 -9.61
N ALA A 41 -5.80 15.19 -10.93
CA ALA A 41 -6.81 14.43 -11.65
C ALA A 41 -6.54 12.91 -11.61
N TYR A 42 -5.28 12.50 -11.42
CA TYR A 42 -4.87 11.10 -11.39
C TYR A 42 -3.46 10.96 -10.81
N SER A 43 -3.27 10.11 -9.80
CA SER A 43 -1.94 9.74 -9.26
C SER A 43 -1.68 8.26 -9.54
N PRO A 44 -0.93 7.91 -10.60
CA PRO A 44 -0.65 6.52 -10.96
C PRO A 44 0.01 5.74 -9.82
N LEU A 45 0.89 6.40 -9.05
CA LEU A 45 1.58 5.80 -7.92
C LEU A 45 0.61 5.46 -6.78
N ARG A 46 -0.36 6.34 -6.52
CA ARG A 46 -1.41 6.07 -5.55
C ARG A 46 -2.28 4.88 -5.98
N THR A 47 -2.67 4.82 -7.26
CA THR A 47 -3.45 3.69 -7.79
C THR A 47 -2.69 2.36 -7.67
N LEU A 48 -1.40 2.34 -8.01
CA LEU A 48 -0.56 1.14 -7.86
C LEU A 48 -0.43 0.73 -6.39
N LEU A 49 -0.31 1.69 -5.48
CA LEU A 49 -0.23 1.42 -4.06
C LEU A 49 -1.54 0.82 -3.52
N GLU A 50 -2.70 1.37 -3.90
CA GLU A 50 -4.01 0.85 -3.52
C GLU A 50 -4.18 -0.61 -3.99
N GLN A 51 -3.74 -0.93 -5.21
CA GLN A 51 -3.74 -2.31 -5.74
C GLN A 51 -2.81 -3.24 -4.96
N ALA A 52 -1.64 -2.74 -4.55
CA ALA A 52 -0.69 -3.49 -3.74
C ALA A 52 -1.26 -3.78 -2.34
N GLU A 53 -1.89 -2.79 -1.69
CA GLU A 53 -2.58 -2.94 -0.41
C GLU A 53 -3.66 -4.02 -0.48
N MET A 54 -4.56 -3.93 -1.47
CA MET A 54 -5.63 -4.93 -1.67
C MET A 54 -5.07 -6.34 -1.89
N SER A 55 -3.98 -6.47 -2.67
CA SER A 55 -3.35 -7.76 -2.93
C SER A 55 -2.68 -8.33 -1.68
N ALA A 56 -2.00 -7.48 -0.91
CA ALA A 56 -1.32 -7.84 0.32
C ALA A 56 -2.30 -8.29 1.41
N GLU A 57 -3.44 -7.61 1.54
CA GLU A 57 -4.52 -7.99 2.46
C GLU A 57 -5.11 -9.37 2.11
N ARG A 58 -5.35 -9.63 0.82
CA ARG A 58 -5.82 -10.94 0.34
C ARG A 58 -4.83 -12.06 0.68
N VAL A 59 -3.55 -11.84 0.45
CA VAL A 59 -2.49 -12.81 0.78
C VAL A 59 -2.40 -13.04 2.28
N THR A 60 -2.46 -11.97 3.08
CA THR A 60 -2.45 -12.04 4.55
C THR A 60 -3.62 -12.88 5.06
N THR A 61 -4.82 -12.64 4.52
CA THR A 61 -6.04 -13.38 4.87
C THR A 61 -5.89 -14.86 4.52
N TYR A 62 -5.41 -15.17 3.31
CA TYR A 62 -5.15 -16.55 2.91
C TYR A 62 -4.17 -17.25 3.86
N LEU A 63 -3.04 -16.62 4.19
CA LEU A 63 -2.03 -17.18 5.08
C LEU A 63 -2.56 -17.40 6.50
N ARG A 64 -3.44 -16.52 7.00
CA ARG A 64 -4.10 -16.72 8.30
C ARG A 64 -5.01 -17.95 8.29
N THR A 65 -5.77 -18.16 7.22
CA THR A 65 -6.63 -19.35 7.07
C THR A 65 -5.83 -20.65 6.97
N GLN A 66 -4.61 -20.63 6.40
CA GLN A 66 -3.75 -21.81 6.29
C GLN A 66 -2.98 -22.15 7.58
N ASN A 67 -2.95 -21.24 8.56
CA ASN A 67 -2.27 -21.44 9.86
C ASN A 67 -3.23 -21.88 10.99
N HIS A 68 -4.53 -22.05 10.69
CA HIS A 68 -5.55 -22.59 11.57
C HIS A 68 -5.81 -24.07 11.24
#